data_AF-A0A2H9VLU2-F1
#
_entry.id   AF-A0A2H9VLU2-F1
#
_cell.length_a   1.000
_cell.length_b   1.000
_cell.length_c   1.000
_cell.angle_alpha   90.00
_cell.angle_beta   90.00
_cell.angle_gamma   90.00
#
_symmetry.space_group_name_H-M   'P 1'
#
loop_
_entity.id
_entity.type
_entity.pdbx_description
1 polymer ?
#
loop_
_entity_poly.entity_id
_entity_poly.type
_entity_poly.pdbx_seq_one_letter_code
_entity_poly.pdbx_strand_id
1 'polypeptide(L)' 'MGSCRSISITMAEKKAFVLRVNPDMLKEIEAWAETEFRSTNGQIEFLLQQALNARKKGSKKNKDANNNQ' A
#
# COMPACT_ATOMS: atom_id res chain seq x y z
N MET A 1 37.41 1.90 24.35
CA MET A 1 36.04 2.39 24.09
C MET A 1 35.67 2.09 22.64
N GLY A 2 34.71 1.21 22.40
CA GLY A 2 34.25 0.86 21.05
C GLY A 2 33.36 1.95 20.46
N SER A 3 33.75 2.49 19.31
CA SER A 3 32.99 3.50 18.56
C SER A 3 31.74 2.86 17.96
N CYS A 4 30.58 3.18 18.52
CA CYS A 4 29.28 2.81 17.98
C CYS A 4 29.05 3.62 16.70
N ARG A 5 29.22 2.99 15.53
CA ARG A 5 28.92 3.61 14.25
C ARG A 5 27.39 3.63 14.09
N SER A 6 26.79 4.81 14.23
CA SER A 6 25.38 5.03 13.92
C SER A 6 25.10 4.71 12.45
N ILE A 7 24.39 3.61 12.21
CA ILE A 7 23.90 3.25 10.88
C ILE A 7 22.71 4.16 10.60
N SER A 8 22.93 5.20 9.79
CA SER A 8 21.86 6.02 9.23
C SER A 8 21.12 5.20 8.16
N ILE A 9 20.05 4.52 8.54
CA ILE A 9 19.12 3.91 7.59
C ILE A 9 18.30 5.03 6.95
N THR A 10 18.67 5.45 5.75
CA THR A 10 17.85 6.34 4.92
C THR A 10 16.59 5.59 4.49
N MET A 11 15.47 5.76 5.20
CA MET A 11 14.18 5.32 4.67
C MET A 11 13.81 6.23 3.49
N ALA A 12 13.48 5.63 2.35
CA ALA A 12 12.84 6.32 1.22
C ALA A 12 11.72 7.23 1.74
N GLU A 13 11.60 8.44 1.19
CA GLU A 13 10.68 9.50 1.65
C GLU A 13 9.23 8.99 1.76
N LYS A 14 8.89 8.40 2.90
CA LYS A 14 7.55 7.97 3.25
C LYS A 14 6.83 9.18 3.79
N LYS A 15 5.97 9.77 2.97
CA LYS A 15 5.13 10.88 3.38
C LYS A 15 4.05 10.36 4.33
N ALA A 16 4.20 10.65 5.62
CA ALA A 16 3.16 10.34 6.60
C ALA A 16 1.92 11.18 6.28
N PHE A 17 0.79 10.51 6.08
CA PHE A 17 -0.49 11.16 5.82
C PHE A 17 -1.55 10.59 6.76
N VAL A 18 -2.49 11.43 7.21
CA VAL A 18 -3.60 10.98 8.03
C VAL A 18 -4.67 10.38 7.13
N LEU A 19 -4.86 9.07 7.22
CA LEU A 19 -5.91 8.38 6.48
C LEU A 19 -7.21 8.44 7.28
N ARG A 20 -8.25 9.08 6.72
CA ARG A 20 -9.61 9.04 7.28
C ARG A 20 -10.31 7.79 6.76
N VAL A 21 -10.44 6.79 7.61
CA VAL A 21 -11.13 5.52 7.32
C VAL A 21 -12.08 5.18 8.46
N ASN A 22 -13.12 4.40 8.13
CA ASN A 22 -14.00 3.84 9.15
C ASN A 22 -13.19 2.91 10.08
N PRO A 23 -13.39 3.01 11.41
CA PRO A 23 -12.62 2.23 12.37
C PRO A 23 -12.85 0.73 12.25
N ASP A 24 -14.04 0.30 11.83
CA ASP A 24 -14.36 -1.12 11.67
C ASP A 24 -13.57 -1.75 10.51
N MET A 25 -13.45 -1.03 9.38
CA MET A 25 -12.61 -1.48 8.27
C MET A 25 -11.14 -1.58 8.66
N LEU A 26 -10.65 -0.66 9.50
CA LEU A 26 -9.26 -0.69 9.95
C LEU A 26 -8.98 -1.94 10.80
N LYS A 27 -9.92 -2.32 11.69
CA LYS A 27 -9.83 -3.55 12.49
C LYS A 27 -9.80 -4.81 11.61
N GLU A 28 -10.63 -4.85 10.57
CA GLU A 28 -10.62 -5.98 9.63
C GLU A 28 -9.28 -6.09 8.89
N ILE A 29 -8.71 -4.96 8.46
CA ILE A 29 -7.40 -4.93 7.80
C ILE A 29 -6.28 -5.34 8.77
N GLU A 30 -6.36 -4.93 10.03
CA GLU A 30 -5.41 -5.32 11.08
C GLU A 30 -5.44 -6.83 11.33
N ALA A 31 -6.62 -7.41 11.53
CA ALA A 31 -6.78 -8.86 11.71
C ALA A 31 -6.27 -9.66 10.49
N TRP A 32 -6.49 -9.14 9.28
CA TRP A 32 -5.95 -9.75 8.07
C TRP A 32 -4.41 -9.63 7.99
N ALA A 33 -3.86 -8.47 8.34
CA ALA A 33 -2.41 -8.26 8.38
C ALA A 33 -1.75 -9.21 9.40
N GLU A 34 -2.35 -9.40 10.57
CA GLU A 34 -1.90 -10.37 11.58
C GLU A 34 -1.89 -11.81 11.04
N THR A 35 -2.95 -12.19 10.33
CA THR A 35 -3.06 -13.52 9.71
C THR A 35 -1.96 -13.77 8.67
N GLU A 36 -1.53 -12.73 7.95
CA GLU A 36 -0.47 -12.80 6.93
C GLU A 36 0.93 -12.46 7.47
N PHE A 37 1.09 -12.28 8.80
CA PHE A 37 2.33 -11.86 9.45
C PHE A 37 2.95 -10.59 8.84
N ARG A 38 2.10 -9.61 8.48
CA ARG A 38 2.51 -8.31 7.95
C ARG A 38 2.14 -7.20 8.93
N SER A 39 2.87 -6.08 8.84
CA SER A 39 2.44 -4.85 9.51
C SER A 39 1.18 -4.29 8.84
N THR A 40 0.31 -3.64 9.61
CA THR A 40 -0.89 -2.96 9.11
C THR A 40 -0.57 -1.99 7.98
N ASN A 41 0.51 -1.22 8.11
CA ASN A 41 0.97 -0.29 7.08
C ASN A 41 1.40 -1.02 5.79
N GLY A 42 2.09 -2.15 5.91
CA GLY A 42 2.49 -2.97 4.76
C GLY A 42 1.30 -3.59 4.04
N GLN A 43 0.27 -4.03 4.78
CA GLN A 43 -0.95 -4.56 4.19
C GLN A 43 -1.74 -3.49 3.45
N ILE A 44 -1.83 -2.28 4.01
CA ILE A 44 -2.47 -1.14 3.34
C ILE A 44 -1.75 -0.80 2.03
N GLU A 45 -0.41 -0.75 2.03
CA GLU A 45 0.36 -0.49 0.82
C GLU A 45 0.11 -1.56 -0.26
N PHE A 46 0.11 -2.83 0.11
CA PHE A 46 -0.17 -3.95 -0.80
C PHE A 46 -1.56 -3.84 -1.42
N LEU A 47 -2.60 -3.56 -0.62
CA LEU A 47 -3.96 -3.36 -1.10
C LEU A 47 -4.06 -2.19 -2.09
N LEU A 48 -3.41 -1.06 -1.77
CA LEU A 48 -3.37 0.09 -2.67
C LEU A 48 -2.65 -0.23 -3.99
N GLN A 49 -1.53 -0.95 -3.95
CA GLN A 49 -0.82 -1.38 -5.15
C GLN A 49 -1.67 -2.32 -6.00
N GLN A 50 -2.36 -3.28 -5.38
CA GLN A 50 -3.30 -4.16 -6.10
C GLN A 50 -4.43 -3.37 -6.74
N ALA A 51 -5.05 -2.44 -6.01
CA ALA A 51 -6.13 -1.59 -6.53
C ALA A 51 -5.66 -0.72 -7.71
N LEU A 52 -4.46 -0.13 -7.62
CA LEU A 52 -3.86 0.65 -8.71
C LEU A 52 -3.56 -0.22 -9.94
N ASN A 53 -3.04 -1.43 -9.73
CA ASN A 53 -2.74 -2.38 -10.80
C ASN A 53 -4.03 -2.87 -11.48
N ALA A 54 -5.07 -3.16 -10.70
CA ALA A 54 -6.39 -3.52 -11.21
C ALA A 54 -7.01 -2.39 -12.03
N ARG A 55 -6.95 -1.13 -11.54
CA ARG A 55 -7.39 0.05 -12.28
C ARG A 55 -6.65 0.20 -13.60
N LYS A 56 -5.31 0.10 -13.60
CA LYS A 56 -4.48 0.21 -14.81
C LYS A 56 -4.83 -0.87 -15.83
N LYS A 57 -5.03 -2.12 -15.40
CA LYS A 57 -5.46 -3.22 -16.28
C LYS A 57 -6.89 -2.99 -16.83
N GLY A 58 -7.81 -2.52 -15.99
CA GLY A 58 -9.18 -2.16 -16.42
C GLY A 58 -9.22 -1.03 -17.45
N SER A 59 -8.35 -0.02 -17.30
CA SER A 59 -8.25 1.09 -18.28
C SER A 59 -7.67 0.69 -19.64
N LYS A 60 -6.97 -0.44 -19.74
CA LYS A 60 -6.47 -0.95 -21.03
C LYS A 60 -7.60 -1.62 -21.81
N LYS A 61 -8.45 -2.41 -21.14
CA LYS A 61 -9.64 -3.04 -21.74
C LYS A 61 -10.68 -2.05 -22.26
N ASN A 62 -10.73 -0.84 -21.70
CA ASN A 62 -11.70 0.19 -22.10
C ASN A 62 -11.19 1.11 -23.23
N LYS A 63 -9.90 1.07 -23.59
CA LYS A 63 -9.37 1.81 -24.75
C LYS A 63 -9.55 1.07 -26.07
N ASP A 64 -9.60 -0.26 -26.03
CA ASP A 64 -9.75 -1.08 -27.24
C ASP A 64 -11.23 -1.18 -27.70
N ALA A 65 -12.19 -0.70 -26.90
CA ALA A 65 -13.61 -0.69 -27.23
C ALA A 65 -14.13 0.66 -27.79
N ASN A 66 -13.31 1.71 -27.82
CA ASN A 66 -13.69 3.06 -28.25
C ASN A 66 -12.81 3.59 -29.41
N ASN A 67 -12.36 2.69 -30.29
CA ASN A 67 -11.67 3.06 -31.53
C ASN A 67 -12.24 2.30 -32.74
N ASN A 68 -13.55 2.11 -32.74
CA ASN A 68 -14.29 1.63 -33.89
C ASN A 68 -15.67 2.31 -33.96
N GLN A 69 -15.65 3.65 -33.92
CA GLN A 69 -16.79 4.48 -34.27
C GLN A 69 -16.32 5.65 -35.12
#